data_AF-A0A5M9WUD2-F1
#
_entry.id   AF-A0A5M9WUD2-F1
#
_cell.length_a   1.000
_cell.length_b   1.000
_cell.length_c   1.000
_cell.angle_alpha   90.00
_cell.angle_beta   90.00
_cell.angle_gamma   90.00
#
_symmetry.space_group_name_H-M   'P 1'
#
loop_
_entity.id
_entity.type
_entity.pdbx_description
1 polymer ?
#
loop_
_entity_poly.entity_id
_entity_poly.type
_entity_poly.pdbx_seq_one_letter_code
_entity_poly.pdbx_strand_id
1 'polypeptide(L)'
;MKEIAFMLSFLMYTFTTLMFYSGAGSDVSPAVSIQDEPPSSAWEEQIDQIANNQQSPKEKAAAVEKLAKEYVPTTEELEEFKVYVLNEFLNLRYLDDSSDDKYMLSGIFQAIALKHHDLDRLRDLAEAFYHNTKNVYTGVTKPGSDSVLKYEEQMFESINAGR
;
A
#
# COMPACT_ATOMS: atom_id res chain seq x y z
N MET A 1 14.63 28.88 -20.69
CA MET A 1 15.72 27.90 -20.49
C MET A 1 15.14 26.72 -19.73
N LYS A 2 15.15 25.55 -20.39
CA LYS A 2 14.99 24.18 -19.90
C LYS A 2 13.77 23.86 -19.04
N GLU A 3 12.72 23.43 -19.73
CA GLU A 3 11.73 22.50 -19.22
C GLU A 3 12.38 21.15 -18.93
N ILE A 4 12.03 20.54 -17.80
CA ILE A 4 12.51 19.21 -17.40
C ILE A 4 11.44 18.21 -17.82
N ALA A 5 11.82 17.38 -18.79
CA ALA A 5 11.01 16.36 -19.40
C ALA A 5 10.72 15.21 -18.43
N PHE A 6 9.43 14.85 -18.36
CA PHE A 6 8.92 13.56 -17.93
C PHE A 6 9.60 12.43 -18.72
N MET A 7 10.29 11.51 -18.05
CA MET A 7 10.63 10.20 -18.62
C MET A 7 9.72 9.14 -18.02
N LEU A 8 8.59 8.92 -18.68
CA LEU A 8 7.82 7.68 -18.60
C LEU A 8 8.47 6.69 -19.58
N SER A 9 9.34 5.79 -19.08
CA SER A 9 9.82 4.68 -19.90
C SER A 9 8.76 3.58 -19.92
N PHE A 10 7.80 3.70 -20.84
CA PHE A 10 6.99 2.58 -21.28
C PHE A 10 7.88 1.64 -22.10
N LEU A 11 8.21 0.49 -21.53
CA LEU A 11 8.90 -0.60 -22.21
C LEU A 11 7.93 -1.24 -23.21
N MET A 12 7.84 -0.69 -24.43
CA MET A 12 7.19 -1.38 -25.55
C MET A 12 8.12 -2.49 -26.04
N TYR A 13 7.88 -3.73 -25.63
CA TYR A 13 8.49 -4.89 -26.27
C TYR A 13 7.73 -5.19 -27.57
N THR A 14 8.45 -5.11 -28.68
CA THR A 14 7.98 -5.34 -30.03
C THR A 14 7.69 -6.81 -30.30
N PHE A 15 6.49 -7.09 -30.79
CA PHE A 15 6.10 -8.34 -31.45
C PHE A 15 7.08 -8.68 -32.59
N THR A 16 7.74 -9.84 -32.54
CA THR A 16 8.46 -10.39 -33.71
C THR A 16 7.68 -11.59 -34.25
N THR A 17 7.41 -11.50 -35.55
CA THR A 17 6.60 -12.43 -36.34
C THR A 17 7.24 -13.81 -36.51
N LEU A 18 6.33 -14.78 -36.47
CA LEU A 18 6.38 -16.22 -36.74
C LEU A 18 7.23 -16.67 -37.96
N MET A 19 8.10 -17.66 -37.75
CA MET A 19 8.66 -18.52 -38.81
C MET A 19 8.23 -19.97 -38.55
N PHE A 20 7.54 -20.55 -39.54
CA PHE A 20 7.11 -21.94 -39.57
C PHE A 20 8.32 -22.89 -39.65
N TYR A 21 8.35 -23.93 -38.81
CA TYR A 21 9.14 -25.13 -39.06
C TYR A 21 8.33 -26.38 -38.70
N SER A 22 8.10 -27.23 -39.69
CA SER A 22 7.41 -28.52 -39.58
C SER A 22 8.37 -29.59 -39.05
N GLY A 23 8.00 -30.26 -37.96
CA GLY A 23 8.67 -31.46 -37.47
C GLY A 23 7.73 -32.24 -36.56
N ALA A 24 7.44 -33.49 -36.92
CA ALA A 24 6.48 -34.37 -36.27
C ALA A 24 7.01 -34.96 -34.95
N GLY A 25 6.12 -35.14 -33.96
CA GLY A 25 6.21 -36.22 -32.98
C GLY A 25 6.33 -35.81 -31.50
N SER A 26 5.42 -36.37 -30.70
CA SER A 26 5.41 -36.62 -29.24
C SER A 26 5.14 -35.46 -28.27
N ASP A 27 3.95 -35.54 -27.66
CA ASP A 27 3.54 -35.19 -26.29
C ASP A 27 4.04 -33.88 -25.67
N VAL A 28 3.16 -32.87 -25.65
CA VAL A 28 3.36 -31.66 -24.85
C VAL A 28 2.19 -31.51 -23.87
N SER A 29 2.48 -31.85 -22.62
CA SER A 29 1.71 -31.44 -21.43
C SER A 29 1.72 -29.90 -21.34
N PRO A 30 0.62 -29.22 -20.99
CA PRO A 30 0.63 -27.77 -20.97
C PRO A 30 1.40 -27.29 -19.74
N ALA A 31 2.58 -26.69 -19.98
CA ALA A 31 3.29 -25.92 -18.97
C ALA A 31 2.45 -24.70 -18.60
N VAL A 32 1.94 -24.70 -17.36
CA VAL A 32 1.36 -23.52 -16.73
C VAL A 32 2.48 -22.51 -16.55
N SER A 33 2.38 -21.38 -17.25
CA SER A 33 3.20 -20.19 -17.00
C SER A 33 2.70 -19.52 -15.73
N ILE A 34 3.27 -19.88 -14.57
CA ILE A 34 3.17 -19.05 -13.36
C ILE A 34 3.97 -17.78 -13.65
N GLN A 35 3.29 -16.64 -13.75
CA GLN A 35 3.95 -15.34 -13.67
C GLN A 35 4.46 -15.22 -12.22
N ASP A 36 5.77 -15.06 -12.06
CA ASP A 36 6.39 -14.84 -10.76
C ASP A 36 5.91 -13.48 -10.20
N GLU A 37 4.95 -13.51 -9.27
CA GLU A 37 4.81 -12.39 -8.34
C GLU A 37 6.11 -12.26 -7.55
N PRO A 38 6.57 -11.03 -7.24
CA PRO A 38 7.65 -10.84 -6.29
C PRO A 38 7.30 -11.57 -4.99
N PRO A 39 8.28 -12.15 -4.27
CA PRO A 39 7.99 -12.87 -3.03
C PRO A 39 7.22 -11.93 -2.10
N SER A 40 5.98 -12.31 -1.75
CA SER A 40 5.16 -11.55 -0.82
C SER A 40 5.93 -11.40 0.49
N SER A 41 6.01 -10.17 0.99
CA SER A 41 6.74 -9.88 2.22
C SER A 41 6.03 -10.55 3.41
N ALA A 42 6.78 -10.90 4.46
CA ALA A 42 6.23 -11.65 5.59
C ALA A 42 5.10 -10.91 6.33
N TRP A 43 5.02 -9.58 6.23
CA TRP A 43 3.92 -8.81 6.79
C TRP A 43 2.67 -8.83 5.91
N GLU A 44 2.81 -8.85 4.58
CA GLU A 44 1.68 -8.95 3.65
C GLU A 44 0.91 -10.26 3.85
N GLU A 45 1.61 -11.38 3.98
CA GLU A 45 0.97 -12.69 4.25
C GLU A 45 0.17 -12.67 5.56
N GLN A 46 0.68 -12.00 6.59
CA GLN A 46 -0.02 -11.87 7.88
C GLN A 46 -1.24 -10.94 7.76
N ILE A 47 -1.15 -9.86 6.99
CA ILE A 47 -2.32 -9.01 6.71
C ILE A 47 -3.36 -9.80 5.91
N ASP A 48 -2.96 -10.60 4.93
CA ASP A 48 -3.89 -11.44 4.16
C ASP A 48 -4.63 -12.42 5.06
N GLN A 49 -3.95 -13.03 6.02
CA GLN A 49 -4.59 -13.90 7.02
C GLN A 49 -5.59 -13.14 7.90
N ILE A 50 -5.26 -11.92 8.33
CA ILE A 50 -6.17 -11.09 9.13
C ILE A 50 -7.37 -10.63 8.28
N ALA A 51 -7.13 -10.21 7.04
CA ALA A 51 -8.15 -9.73 6.12
C ALA A 51 -9.17 -10.82 5.77
N ASN A 52 -8.73 -12.06 5.58
CA ASN A 52 -9.60 -13.17 5.19
C ASN A 52 -10.33 -13.87 6.35
N ASN A 53 -10.07 -13.48 7.60
CA ASN A 53 -10.73 -14.09 8.75
C ASN A 53 -12.15 -13.53 8.97
N GLN A 54 -12.94 -14.19 9.83
CA GLN A 54 -14.33 -13.84 10.12
C GLN A 54 -14.50 -12.79 11.23
N GLN A 55 -13.42 -12.14 11.67
CA GLN A 55 -13.49 -11.13 12.72
C GLN A 55 -14.11 -9.83 12.21
N SER A 56 -14.59 -9.00 13.12
CA SER A 56 -15.09 -7.67 12.78
C SER A 56 -13.96 -6.74 12.33
N PRO A 57 -14.26 -5.66 11.57
CA PRO A 57 -13.25 -4.67 11.20
C PRO A 57 -12.48 -4.09 12.39
N LYS A 58 -13.14 -3.95 13.55
CA LYS A 58 -12.49 -3.47 14.79
C LYS A 58 -11.45 -4.46 15.31
N GLU A 59 -11.76 -5.75 15.29
CA GLU A 59 -10.85 -6.80 15.73
C GLU A 59 -9.69 -6.98 14.75
N LYS A 60 -9.96 -6.93 13.43
CA LYS A 60 -8.93 -6.96 12.39
C LYS A 60 -7.97 -5.78 12.51
N ALA A 61 -8.49 -4.56 12.68
CA ALA A 61 -7.67 -3.37 12.91
C ALA A 61 -6.81 -3.51 14.17
N ALA A 62 -7.37 -4.02 15.27
CA ALA A 62 -6.62 -4.24 16.51
C ALA A 62 -5.51 -5.30 16.35
N ALA A 63 -5.76 -6.36 15.57
CA ALA A 63 -4.75 -7.37 15.25
C ALA A 63 -3.59 -6.78 14.43
N VAL A 64 -3.90 -5.98 13.40
CA VAL A 64 -2.88 -5.30 12.60
C VAL A 64 -2.12 -4.25 13.39
N GLU A 65 -2.77 -3.52 14.29
CA GLU A 65 -2.09 -2.59 15.20
C GLU A 65 -1.07 -3.28 16.08
N LYS A 66 -1.40 -4.47 16.59
CA LYS A 66 -0.47 -5.27 17.37
C LYS A 66 0.70 -5.74 16.51
N LEU A 67 0.40 -6.29 15.33
CA LEU A 67 1.39 -6.76 14.37
C LEU A 67 2.38 -5.63 14.01
N ALA A 68 1.89 -4.46 13.64
CA ALA A 68 2.71 -3.33 13.21
C ALA A 68 3.61 -2.76 14.33
N LYS A 69 3.18 -2.83 15.59
CA LYS A 69 3.97 -2.38 16.74
C LYS A 69 5.12 -3.32 17.10
N GLU A 70 4.94 -4.61 16.81
CA GLU A 70 5.93 -5.67 17.06
C GLU A 70 6.85 -5.87 15.85
N TYR A 71 6.47 -5.34 14.67
CA TYR A 71 7.24 -5.43 13.44
C TYR A 71 8.49 -4.56 13.49
N VAL A 72 9.62 -5.09 13.03
CA VAL A 72 10.87 -4.34 12.87
C VAL A 72 11.15 -4.25 11.37
N PRO A 73 10.77 -3.15 10.71
CA PRO A 73 10.99 -3.00 9.28
C PRO A 73 12.47 -2.86 8.96
N THR A 74 12.86 -3.35 7.80
CA THR A 74 14.13 -2.99 7.16
C THR A 74 14.12 -1.51 6.73
N THR A 75 15.29 -0.97 6.40
CA THR A 75 15.38 0.41 5.89
C THR A 75 14.66 0.56 4.55
N GLU A 76 14.75 -0.47 3.70
CA GLU A 76 14.07 -0.53 2.40
C GLU A 76 12.54 -0.51 2.57
N GLU A 77 12.00 -1.37 3.44
CA GLU A 77 10.55 -1.39 3.73
C GLU A 77 10.07 -0.07 4.33
N LEU A 78 10.85 0.56 5.21
CA LEU A 78 10.45 1.85 5.80
C LEU A 78 10.32 2.94 4.73
N GLU A 79 11.22 2.97 3.74
CA GLU A 79 11.10 3.87 2.60
C GLU A 79 9.91 3.52 1.70
N GLU A 80 9.62 2.23 1.48
CA GLU A 80 8.42 1.79 0.76
C GLU A 80 7.13 2.23 1.47
N PHE A 81 7.05 2.06 2.79
CA PHE A 81 5.90 2.48 3.59
C PHE A 81 5.67 3.98 3.54
N LYS A 82 6.77 4.75 3.58
CA LYS A 82 6.74 6.20 3.43
C LYS A 82 6.24 6.61 2.05
N VAL A 83 6.75 5.99 0.98
CA VAL A 83 6.29 6.26 -0.40
C VAL A 83 4.82 5.92 -0.55
N TYR A 84 4.37 4.79 0.02
CA TYR A 84 2.98 4.37 0.03
C TYR A 84 2.09 5.42 0.71
N VAL A 85 2.36 5.78 1.97
CA VAL A 85 1.55 6.74 2.74
C VAL A 85 1.48 8.10 2.04
N LEU A 86 2.61 8.59 1.53
CA LEU A 86 2.66 9.86 0.79
C LEU A 86 1.83 9.81 -0.49
N ASN A 87 1.98 8.77 -1.30
CA ASN A 87 1.25 8.65 -2.56
C ASN A 87 -0.25 8.48 -2.33
N GLU A 88 -0.64 7.67 -1.35
CA GLU A 88 -2.04 7.43 -1.04
C GLU A 88 -2.74 8.71 -0.53
N PHE A 89 -2.05 9.52 0.28
CA PHE A 89 -2.55 10.83 0.69
C PHE A 89 -2.56 11.84 -0.47
N LEU A 90 -1.46 12.01 -1.19
CA LEU A 90 -1.33 13.03 -2.26
C LEU A 90 -2.29 12.79 -3.43
N ASN A 91 -2.64 11.53 -3.70
CA ASN A 91 -3.62 11.17 -4.71
C ASN A 91 -5.05 11.08 -4.16
N LEU A 92 -5.24 11.32 -2.85
CA LEU A 92 -6.53 11.22 -2.14
C LEU A 92 -7.21 9.85 -2.27
N ARG A 93 -6.42 8.78 -2.39
CA ARG A 93 -6.94 7.42 -2.64
C ARG A 93 -7.03 6.54 -1.40
N TYR A 94 -6.37 6.94 -0.32
CA TYR A 94 -6.22 6.14 0.90
C TYR A 94 -7.53 5.68 1.58
N LEU A 95 -8.69 6.22 1.16
CA LEU A 95 -10.03 5.84 1.63
C LEU A 95 -10.98 5.36 0.51
N ASP A 96 -10.49 5.25 -0.74
CA ASP A 96 -11.33 4.99 -1.93
C ASP A 96 -12.06 3.64 -1.83
N ASP A 97 -11.38 2.59 -1.38
CA ASP A 97 -11.98 1.28 -1.16
C ASP A 97 -12.02 0.93 0.33
N SER A 98 -12.79 1.72 1.09
CA SER A 98 -13.00 1.47 2.53
C SER A 98 -13.62 0.10 2.88
N SER A 99 -14.12 -0.64 1.89
CA SER A 99 -14.66 -2.00 2.04
C SER A 99 -13.64 -3.11 1.81
N ASP A 100 -12.51 -2.83 1.16
CA ASP A 100 -11.44 -3.79 0.98
C ASP A 100 -10.62 -3.92 2.27
N ASP A 101 -10.83 -5.03 2.98
CA ASP A 101 -10.12 -5.35 4.22
C ASP A 101 -8.59 -5.32 4.02
N LYS A 102 -8.06 -5.98 2.97
CA LYS A 102 -6.61 -6.07 2.74
C LYS A 102 -6.03 -4.68 2.51
N TYR A 103 -6.69 -3.89 1.66
CA TYR A 103 -6.28 -2.53 1.34
C TYR A 103 -6.20 -1.64 2.59
N MET A 104 -7.29 -1.58 3.35
CA MET A 104 -7.38 -0.72 4.53
C MET A 104 -6.42 -1.17 5.64
N LEU A 105 -6.32 -2.48 5.87
CA LEU A 105 -5.41 -3.05 6.86
C LEU A 105 -3.94 -2.84 6.48
N SER A 106 -3.58 -2.94 5.19
CA SER A 106 -2.23 -2.62 4.70
C SER A 106 -1.88 -1.16 4.95
N GLY A 107 -2.82 -0.24 4.72
CA GLY A 107 -2.62 1.17 5.05
C GLY A 107 -2.43 1.42 6.54
N ILE A 108 -3.22 0.77 7.40
CA ILE A 108 -3.08 0.85 8.86
C ILE A 108 -1.71 0.33 9.31
N PHE A 109 -1.29 -0.83 8.80
CA PHE A 109 -0.01 -1.44 9.15
C PHE A 109 1.17 -0.52 8.84
N GLN A 110 1.27 -0.08 7.59
CA GLN A 110 2.39 0.72 7.11
C GLN A 110 2.48 2.07 7.84
N ALA A 111 1.34 2.72 8.09
CA ALA A 111 1.30 3.97 8.83
C ALA A 111 1.76 3.81 10.30
N ILE A 112 1.40 2.70 10.96
CA ILE A 112 1.85 2.44 12.33
C ILE A 112 3.34 2.12 12.36
N ALA A 113 3.82 1.27 11.46
CA ALA A 113 5.23 0.94 11.34
C ALA A 113 6.06 2.21 11.11
N LEU A 114 5.65 3.07 10.18
CA LEU A 114 6.30 4.34 9.92
C LEU A 114 6.29 5.24 11.17
N LYS A 115 5.15 5.37 11.85
CA LYS A 115 5.03 6.19 13.08
C LYS A 115 5.97 5.74 14.20
N HIS A 116 6.26 4.45 14.33
CA HIS A 116 7.07 3.92 15.44
C HIS A 116 8.57 3.95 15.15
N HIS A 117 8.96 3.95 13.87
CA HIS A 117 10.35 3.81 13.44
C HIS A 117 10.93 5.06 12.75
N ASP A 118 10.10 6.02 12.36
CA ASP A 118 10.53 7.31 11.82
C ASP A 118 10.60 8.38 12.92
N LEU A 119 11.66 9.19 12.91
CA LEU A 119 11.98 10.18 13.94
C LEU A 119 11.54 11.61 13.57
N ASP A 120 11.08 11.83 12.34
CA ASP A 120 10.89 13.17 11.79
C ASP A 120 9.41 13.52 11.54
N ARG A 121 9.16 14.61 10.79
CA ARG A 121 7.82 15.13 10.40
C ARG A 121 6.89 14.08 9.77
N LEU A 122 7.44 13.00 9.24
CA LEU A 122 6.67 11.89 8.69
C LEU A 122 5.86 11.15 9.76
N ARG A 123 6.28 11.20 11.02
CA ARG A 123 5.51 10.63 12.12
C ARG A 123 4.12 11.24 12.25
N ASP A 124 4.00 12.57 12.11
CA ASP A 124 2.73 13.28 12.24
C ASP A 124 1.81 12.98 11.04
N LEU A 125 2.38 12.94 9.82
CA LEU A 125 1.68 12.46 8.61
C LEU A 125 1.15 11.04 8.82
N ALA A 126 2.01 10.13 9.27
CA ALA A 126 1.67 8.72 9.47
C ALA A 126 0.59 8.56 10.55
N GLU A 127 0.64 9.35 11.62
CA GLU A 127 -0.38 9.34 12.67
C GLU A 127 -1.75 9.80 12.17
N ALA A 128 -1.81 10.92 11.45
CA ALA A 128 -3.06 11.44 10.89
C ALA A 128 -3.64 10.49 9.83
N PHE A 129 -2.80 9.93 8.95
CA PHE A 129 -3.18 8.89 7.99
C PHE A 129 -3.79 7.69 8.70
N TYR A 130 -3.08 7.14 9.69
CA TYR A 130 -3.54 6.00 10.50
C TYR A 130 -4.93 6.27 11.11
N HIS A 131 -5.13 7.45 11.70
CA HIS A 131 -6.40 7.78 12.34
C HIS A 131 -7.56 7.79 11.35
N ASN A 132 -7.40 8.42 10.18
CA ASN A 132 -8.44 8.43 9.17
C ASN A 132 -8.71 7.03 8.62
N THR A 133 -7.67 6.31 8.19
CA THR A 133 -7.81 4.97 7.61
C THR A 133 -8.50 4.02 8.59
N LYS A 134 -8.06 3.99 9.87
CA LYS A 134 -8.69 3.17 10.90
C LYS A 134 -10.13 3.59 11.18
N ASN A 135 -10.39 4.88 11.38
CA ASN A 135 -11.73 5.33 11.78
C ASN A 135 -12.76 5.09 10.68
N VAL A 136 -12.36 5.24 9.41
CA VAL A 136 -13.22 4.90 8.28
C VAL A 136 -13.42 3.39 8.18
N TYR A 137 -12.34 2.61 8.20
CA TYR A 137 -12.39 1.14 8.12
C TYR A 137 -13.27 0.52 9.21
N THR A 138 -13.13 0.99 10.45
CA THR A 138 -13.90 0.50 11.60
C THR A 138 -15.31 1.09 11.72
N GLY A 139 -15.70 1.94 10.77
CA GLY A 139 -17.01 2.59 10.72
C GLY A 139 -17.26 3.63 11.82
N VAL A 140 -16.20 4.10 12.49
CA VAL A 140 -16.27 5.20 13.48
C VAL A 140 -16.60 6.52 12.80
N THR A 141 -16.07 6.72 11.59
CA THR A 141 -16.39 7.88 10.75
C THR A 141 -16.61 7.46 9.29
N LYS A 142 -16.93 8.43 8.43
CA LYS A 142 -17.08 8.25 6.98
C LYS A 142 -16.11 9.16 6.22
N PRO A 143 -15.71 8.77 4.99
CA PRO A 143 -14.97 9.66 4.10
C PRO A 143 -15.66 11.02 3.95
N GLY A 144 -14.88 12.10 3.91
CA GLY A 144 -15.38 13.48 3.77
C GLY A 144 -16.08 14.09 4.99
N SER A 145 -16.13 13.39 6.13
CA SER A 145 -16.60 13.97 7.39
C SER A 145 -15.65 15.05 7.93
N ASP A 146 -16.15 15.96 8.76
CA ASP A 146 -15.32 17.00 9.42
C ASP A 146 -14.11 16.41 10.16
N SER A 147 -14.27 15.25 10.79
CA SER A 147 -13.16 14.55 11.45
C SER A 147 -12.09 14.10 10.44
N VAL A 148 -12.49 13.61 9.27
CA VAL A 148 -11.56 13.20 8.22
C VAL A 148 -10.83 14.41 7.66
N LEU A 149 -11.56 15.47 7.33
CA LEU A 149 -11.01 16.72 6.81
C LEU A 149 -9.99 17.35 7.78
N LYS A 150 -10.24 17.28 9.09
CA LYS A 150 -9.32 17.79 10.11
C LYS A 150 -7.99 17.01 10.14
N TYR A 151 -8.01 15.70 9.91
CA TYR A 151 -6.78 14.92 9.80
C TYR A 151 -6.11 15.11 8.43
N GLU A 152 -6.86 15.34 7.36
CA GLU A 152 -6.30 15.71 6.05
C GLU A 152 -5.58 17.06 6.09
N GLU A 153 -6.12 18.03 6.84
CA GLU A 153 -5.43 19.29 7.13
C GLU A 153 -4.11 19.03 7.87
N GLN A 154 -4.11 18.20 8.92
CA GLN A 154 -2.88 17.81 9.63
C GLN A 154 -1.87 17.13 8.70
N MET A 155 -2.31 16.18 7.87
CA MET A 155 -1.44 15.51 6.88
C MET A 155 -0.83 16.53 5.90
N PHE A 156 -1.64 17.48 5.42
CA PHE A 156 -1.19 18.56 4.53
C PHE A 156 -0.18 19.49 5.22
N GLU A 157 -0.41 19.86 6.47
CA GLU A 157 0.51 20.66 7.27
C GLU A 157 1.84 19.92 7.50
N SER A 158 1.81 18.64 7.87
CA SER A 158 3.01 17.85 8.14
C SER A 158 3.99 17.80 6.96
N ILE A 159 3.47 17.77 5.72
CA ILE A 159 4.30 17.71 4.51
C ILE A 159 4.69 19.09 3.95
N ASN A 160 4.06 20.18 4.42
CA ASN A 160 4.33 21.55 3.97
C ASN A 160 5.02 22.44 5.01
N ALA A 161 5.00 22.07 6.30
CA ALA A 161 5.65 22.82 7.37
C ALA A 161 7.17 22.83 7.17
N GLY A 162 7.72 23.96 6.71
CA GLY A 162 9.17 24.15 6.49
C GLY A 162 9.60 24.32 5.02
N ARG A 163 8.68 24.66 4.12
CA ARG A 163 8.99 25.35 2.85
C ARG A 163 8.87 26.86 2.99
#